data_AF-A0A914Q7F5-F1
#
_entry.id   AF-A0A914Q7F5-F1
#
_cell.length_a   1.000
_cell.length_b   1.000
_cell.length_c   1.000
_cell.angle_alpha   90.00
_cell.angle_beta   90.00
_cell.angle_gamma   90.00
#
_symmetry.space_group_name_H-M   'P 1'
#
loop_
_entity.id
_entity.type
_entity.pdbx_description
1 polymer ?
#
loop_
_entity_poly.entity_id
_entity_poly.type
_entity_poly.pdbx_seq_one_letter_code
_entity_poly.pdbx_strand_id
1 'polypeptide(L)'
;MFFDKHSTFTKIPLSLLWLIPNSFKRFIVRLILRDSLIPECVIESTAETISSPVTQNIIHLANNEFQIVKNHDDTLFPNEYRDRIILYYGKNDGWVPESCVEEKIERLGKSCVMIDNNGSDHAFVNLNGDFMAKTVVSLFEPFLKTLL
;
A
#
# COMPACT_ATOMS: atom_id res chain seq x y z
N MET A 1 6.15 -4.37 20.40
CA MET A 1 6.03 -3.98 21.83
C MET A 1 5.71 -2.49 22.06
N PHE A 2 5.49 -1.65 21.02
CA PHE A 2 5.24 -0.22 21.23
C PHE A 2 3.76 0.10 21.53
N PHE A 3 2.81 -0.60 20.90
CA PHE A 3 1.37 -0.37 21.12
C PHE A 3 0.71 -1.32 22.13
N ASP A 4 1.29 -2.52 22.32
CA ASP A 4 0.71 -3.55 23.19
C ASP A 4 1.06 -3.33 24.68
N LYS A 5 2.18 -2.64 24.97
CA LYS A 5 2.64 -2.37 26.34
C LYS A 5 1.89 -1.23 27.03
N HIS A 6 1.12 -0.42 26.29
CA HIS A 6 0.38 0.73 26.80
C HIS A 6 -1.12 0.63 26.47
N SER A 7 -1.78 -0.43 26.93
CA SER A 7 -3.19 -0.70 26.61
C SER A 7 -4.15 0.45 26.97
N THR A 8 -3.87 1.24 28.02
CA THR A 8 -4.75 2.34 28.42
C THR A 8 -4.49 3.63 27.61
N PHE A 9 -3.23 3.90 27.26
CA PHE A 9 -2.82 5.13 26.57
C PHE A 9 -3.20 5.13 25.10
N THR A 10 -3.28 3.95 24.46
CA THR A 10 -3.72 3.81 23.07
C THR A 10 -5.24 3.74 22.95
N LYS A 11 -5.93 3.15 23.92
CA LYS A 11 -7.40 3.04 23.94
C LYS A 11 -8.12 4.38 24.11
N ILE A 12 -7.58 5.31 24.91
CA ILE A 12 -8.18 6.65 25.13
C ILE A 12 -8.29 7.45 23.82
N PRO A 13 -7.21 7.69 23.05
CA PRO A 13 -7.30 8.40 21.77
C PRO A 13 -8.11 7.61 20.71
N LEU A 14 -8.06 6.28 20.72
CA LEU A 14 -8.90 5.45 19.82
C LEU A 14 -10.39 5.52 20.16
N SER A 15 -10.74 5.74 21.44
CA SER A 15 -12.13 5.96 21.87
C SER A 15 -12.60 7.37 21.49
N LEU A 16 -11.69 8.36 21.49
CA LEU A 16 -11.98 9.71 21.02
C LEU A 16 -12.38 9.74 19.53
N LEU A 17 -11.81 8.85 18.70
CA LEU A 17 -12.19 8.71 17.28
C LEU A 17 -13.66 8.28 17.08
N TRP A 18 -14.28 7.64 18.08
CA TRP A 18 -15.69 7.28 18.03
C TRP A 18 -16.60 8.49 18.26
N LEU A 19 -16.15 9.46 19.06
CA LEU A 19 -16.90 10.70 19.35
C LEU A 19 -16.88 11.69 18.18
N ILE A 20 -16.01 11.49 17.19
CA ILE A 20 -15.91 12.36 16.03
C ILE A 20 -17.11 12.13 15.10
N PRO A 21 -17.92 13.16 14.78
CA PRO A 21 -19.01 13.04 13.82
C PRO A 21 -18.52 12.63 12.44
N ASN A 22 -19.30 11.82 11.72
CA ASN A 22 -18.93 11.36 10.37
C ASN A 22 -18.67 12.53 9.40
N SER A 23 -19.38 13.65 9.53
CA SER A 23 -19.15 14.85 8.73
C SER A 23 -17.75 15.43 8.95
N PHE A 24 -17.23 15.38 10.18
CA PHE A 24 -15.89 15.85 10.49
C PHE A 24 -14.81 14.89 9.98
N LYS A 25 -15.07 13.57 10.04
CA LYS A 25 -14.18 12.56 9.44
C LYS A 25 -14.05 12.79 7.93
N ARG A 26 -15.16 12.96 7.23
CA ARG A 26 -15.18 13.28 5.79
C ARG A 26 -14.43 14.58 5.49
N PHE A 27 -14.60 15.60 6.32
CA PHE A 27 -13.88 16.87 6.18
C PHE A 27 -12.36 16.71 6.32
N ILE A 28 -11.89 15.99 7.35
CA ILE A 28 -10.46 15.67 7.53
C ILE A 28 -9.93 14.91 6.32
N VAL A 29 -10.65 13.87 5.87
CA VAL A 29 -10.25 13.06 4.71
C VAL A 29 -10.09 13.93 3.47
N ARG A 30 -11.05 14.81 3.19
CA ARG A 30 -10.97 15.76 2.08
C ARG A 30 -9.78 16.72 2.19
N LEU A 31 -9.47 17.18 3.40
CA LEU A 31 -8.29 18.04 3.63
C LEU A 31 -6.96 17.30 3.45
N ILE A 32 -6.88 16.04 3.84
CA ILE A 32 -5.66 15.22 3.73
C ILE A 32 -5.43 14.83 2.27
N LEU A 33 -6.47 14.36 1.60
CA LEU A 33 -6.37 13.88 0.23
C LEU A 33 -6.19 15.01 -0.80
N ARG A 34 -6.42 16.27 -0.41
CA ARG A 34 -6.08 17.51 -1.15
C ARG A 34 -6.48 17.55 -2.63
N ASP A 35 -7.44 16.74 -3.05
CA ASP A 35 -7.81 16.65 -4.45
C ASP A 35 -9.33 16.64 -4.61
N SER A 36 -9.82 17.56 -5.42
CA SER A 36 -11.23 17.70 -5.80
C SER A 36 -11.72 16.61 -6.74
N LEU A 37 -10.81 15.82 -7.32
CA LEU A 37 -11.12 14.79 -8.31
C LEU A 37 -11.37 13.41 -7.70
N ILE A 38 -11.26 13.27 -6.38
CA ILE A 38 -11.40 11.97 -5.73
C ILE A 38 -12.88 11.56 -5.64
N PRO A 39 -13.23 10.33 -6.08
CA PRO A 39 -14.59 9.82 -6.00
C PRO A 39 -15.13 9.81 -4.56
N GLU A 40 -16.40 10.17 -4.37
CA GLU A 40 -17.02 10.22 -3.04
C GLU A 40 -16.96 8.87 -2.31
N CYS A 41 -17.01 7.75 -3.05
CA CYS A 41 -16.86 6.41 -2.47
C CYS A 41 -15.52 6.21 -1.75
N VAL A 42 -14.43 6.77 -2.28
CA VAL A 42 -13.10 6.70 -1.64
C VAL A 42 -13.10 7.51 -0.36
N ILE A 43 -13.74 8.68 -0.35
CA ILE A 43 -13.87 9.54 0.84
C ILE A 43 -14.68 8.82 1.92
N GLU A 44 -15.79 8.17 1.55
CA GLU A 44 -16.64 7.43 2.47
C GLU A 44 -15.90 6.23 3.08
N SER A 45 -15.27 5.38 2.25
CA SER A 45 -14.50 4.24 2.74
C SER A 45 -13.31 4.66 3.63
N THR A 46 -12.64 5.76 3.27
CA THR A 46 -11.54 6.29 4.11
C THR A 46 -12.07 6.82 5.44
N ALA A 47 -13.22 7.51 5.45
CA ALA A 47 -13.83 8.01 6.68
C ALA A 47 -14.30 6.87 7.61
N GLU A 48 -14.80 5.76 7.06
CA GLU A 48 -15.16 4.55 7.81
C GLU A 48 -13.93 3.86 8.43
N THR A 49 -12.78 3.97 7.78
CA THR A 49 -11.51 3.44 8.29
C THR A 49 -11.07 4.15 9.57
N ILE A 50 -11.47 5.43 9.76
CA ILE A 50 -11.29 6.24 10.98
C ILE A 50 -12.38 5.87 12.03
N SER A 51 -12.76 4.60 12.09
CA SER A 51 -13.60 4.04 13.15
C SER A 51 -12.74 3.25 14.12
N SER A 52 -13.09 3.30 15.41
CA SER A 52 -12.34 2.65 16.47
C SER A 52 -12.04 1.16 16.21
N PRO A 53 -12.99 0.30 15.79
CA PRO A 53 -12.69 -1.13 15.57
C PRO A 53 -11.76 -1.34 14.36
N VAL A 54 -11.95 -0.59 13.27
CA VAL A 54 -11.10 -0.73 12.06
C VAL A 54 -9.69 -0.25 12.36
N THR A 55 -9.54 0.90 13.02
CA THR A 55 -8.22 1.42 13.40
C THR A 55 -7.50 0.47 14.37
N GLN A 56 -8.21 -0.15 15.31
CA GLN A 56 -7.63 -1.16 16.21
C GLN A 56 -7.12 -2.38 15.43
N ASN A 57 -7.91 -2.87 14.46
CA ASN A 57 -7.49 -3.98 13.60
C ASN A 57 -6.27 -3.62 12.75
N ILE A 58 -6.22 -2.41 12.18
CA ILE A 58 -5.06 -1.93 11.42
C ILE A 58 -3.81 -1.90 12.31
N ILE A 59 -3.90 -1.34 13.52
CA ILE A 59 -2.79 -1.30 14.46
C ILE A 59 -2.36 -2.72 14.85
N HIS A 60 -3.31 -3.63 15.07
CA HIS A 60 -3.01 -5.01 15.39
C HIS A 60 -2.25 -5.70 14.25
N LEU A 61 -2.74 -5.57 13.01
CA LEU A 61 -2.10 -6.14 11.82
C LEU A 61 -0.70 -5.57 11.60
N ALA A 62 -0.53 -4.25 11.72
CA ALA A 62 0.78 -3.60 11.58
C ALA A 62 1.78 -4.07 12.65
N ASN A 63 1.33 -4.24 13.90
CA ASN A 63 2.18 -4.80 14.95
C ASN A 63 2.52 -6.26 14.67
N ASN A 64 1.56 -7.04 14.19
CA ASN A 64 1.77 -8.45 13.86
C ASN A 64 2.81 -8.59 12.73
N GLU A 65 2.68 -7.81 11.67
CA GLU A 65 3.65 -7.74 10.58
C GLU A 65 5.05 -7.38 11.10
N PHE A 66 5.17 -6.33 11.93
CA PHE A 66 6.45 -5.94 12.52
C PHE A 66 7.08 -7.01 13.43
N GLN A 67 6.28 -7.90 14.02
CA GLN A 67 6.78 -8.99 14.86
C GLN A 67 7.09 -10.27 14.07
N ILE A 68 6.31 -10.57 13.02
CA ILE A 68 6.41 -11.84 12.27
C ILE A 68 7.33 -11.68 11.07
N VAL A 69 7.20 -10.60 10.31
CA VAL A 69 7.97 -10.33 9.10
C VAL A 69 9.29 -9.67 9.51
N LYS A 70 10.20 -10.48 10.07
CA LYS A 70 11.53 -10.01 10.48
C LYS A 70 12.55 -10.09 9.35
N ASN A 71 12.41 -11.09 8.48
CA ASN A 71 13.36 -11.38 7.41
C ASN A 71 12.60 -11.67 6.11
N HIS A 72 13.23 -11.32 4.99
CA HIS A 72 12.75 -11.68 3.67
C HIS A 72 12.94 -13.19 3.45
N ASP A 73 11.92 -13.85 2.91
CA ASP A 73 11.98 -15.28 2.59
C ASP A 73 12.27 -15.46 1.09
N ASP A 74 13.54 -15.70 0.77
CA ASP A 74 14.02 -15.89 -0.60
C ASP A 74 13.45 -17.17 -1.26
N THR A 75 12.83 -18.08 -0.49
CA THR A 75 12.21 -19.30 -1.02
C THR A 75 10.88 -19.02 -1.74
N LEU A 76 10.26 -17.85 -1.51
CA LEU A 76 9.01 -17.44 -2.14
C LEU A 76 9.15 -17.08 -3.62
N PHE A 77 10.38 -16.93 -4.13
CA PHE A 77 10.66 -16.65 -5.55
C PHE A 77 11.49 -17.78 -6.17
N PRO A 78 10.87 -18.97 -6.42
CA PRO A 78 11.54 -20.05 -7.14
C PRO A 78 12.11 -19.54 -8.46
N ASN A 79 13.34 -19.96 -8.78
CA ASN A 79 14.02 -19.56 -10.01
C ASN A 79 13.17 -19.81 -11.28
N GLU A 80 12.30 -20.82 -11.24
CA GLU A 80 11.40 -21.21 -12.33
C GLU A 80 10.28 -20.19 -12.64
N TYR A 81 9.94 -19.29 -11.72
CA TYR A 81 8.87 -18.29 -11.93
C TYR A 81 9.38 -16.86 -12.04
N ARG A 82 10.70 -16.62 -11.96
CA ARG A 82 11.27 -15.27 -12.00
C ARG A 82 10.87 -14.49 -13.25
N ASP A 83 10.81 -15.15 -14.40
CA ASP A 83 10.39 -14.52 -15.67
C ASP A 83 8.88 -14.19 -15.74
N ARG A 84 8.10 -14.56 -14.72
CA ARG A 84 6.65 -14.33 -14.63
C ARG A 84 6.27 -13.35 -13.54
N ILE A 85 7.23 -12.88 -12.75
CA ILE A 85 6.99 -12.00 -11.62
C ILE A 85 7.62 -10.64 -11.91
N ILE A 86 6.78 -9.60 -11.85
CA ILE A 86 7.21 -8.21 -12.01
C ILE A 86 6.84 -7.47 -10.73
N LEU A 87 7.87 -7.06 -9.99
CA LEU A 87 7.74 -6.22 -8.83
C LEU A 87 7.78 -4.76 -9.27
N TYR A 88 6.66 -4.07 -9.13
CA TYR A 88 6.50 -2.69 -9.55
C TYR A 88 6.65 -1.75 -8.36
N TYR A 89 7.52 -0.74 -8.48
CA TYR A 89 7.79 0.25 -7.44
C TYR A 89 7.64 1.67 -7.98
N GLY A 90 7.05 2.56 -7.19
CA GLY A 90 7.04 3.99 -7.49
C GLY A 90 8.34 4.63 -7.05
N LYS A 91 8.97 5.48 -7.88
CA LYS A 91 10.16 6.22 -7.45
C LYS A 91 9.89 7.18 -6.30
N ASN A 92 8.70 7.77 -6.27
CA ASN A 92 8.26 8.68 -5.21
C ASN A 92 7.41 7.95 -4.16
N ASP A 93 7.52 6.63 -4.08
CA ASP A 93 6.82 5.85 -3.07
C ASP A 93 7.40 6.17 -1.68
N GLY A 94 6.63 6.89 -0.86
CA GLY A 94 7.03 7.25 0.50
C GLY A 94 7.02 6.09 1.50
N TRP A 95 6.58 4.90 1.09
CA TRP A 95 6.45 3.72 1.97
C TRP A 95 7.58 2.72 1.80
N VAL A 96 8.14 2.59 0.59
CA VAL A 96 9.25 1.68 0.30
C VAL A 96 10.49 2.49 -0.05
N PRO A 97 11.51 2.52 0.83
CA PRO A 97 12.78 3.20 0.53
C PRO A 97 13.47 2.62 -0.72
N GLU A 98 14.16 3.48 -1.48
CA GLU A 98 14.92 3.05 -2.68
C GLU A 98 15.93 1.94 -2.37
N SER A 99 16.54 1.96 -1.18
CA SER A 99 17.46 0.92 -0.72
C SER A 99 16.83 -0.49 -0.68
N CYS A 100 15.53 -0.59 -0.39
CA CYS A 100 14.81 -1.87 -0.42
C CYS A 100 14.58 -2.37 -1.86
N VAL A 101 14.50 -1.46 -2.82
CA VAL A 101 14.40 -1.80 -4.24
C VAL A 101 15.76 -2.29 -4.76
N GLU A 102 16.84 -1.61 -4.38
CA GLU A 102 18.21 -2.01 -4.71
C GLU A 102 18.52 -3.43 -4.20
N GLU A 103 18.22 -3.73 -2.93
CA GLU A 103 18.37 -5.06 -2.34
C GLU A 103 17.60 -6.14 -3.14
N LYS A 104 16.41 -5.80 -3.64
CA LYS A 104 15.61 -6.71 -4.47
C LYS A 104 16.18 -6.90 -5.86
N ILE A 105 16.73 -5.87 -6.48
CA ILE A 105 17.41 -5.96 -7.77
C ILE A 105 18.63 -6.87 -7.65
N GLU A 106 19.42 -6.75 -6.58
CA GLU A 106 20.58 -7.61 -6.33
C GLU A 106 20.18 -9.08 -6.16
N ARG A 107 19.06 -9.36 -5.49
CA ARG A 107 18.61 -10.73 -5.21
C ARG A 107 17.87 -11.40 -6.36
N LEU A 108 16.94 -10.70 -6.99
CA LEU A 108 16.01 -11.25 -7.98
C LEU A 108 16.46 -10.97 -9.42
N GLY A 109 17.33 -9.99 -9.61
CA GLY A 109 17.76 -9.50 -10.91
C GLY A 109 16.89 -8.36 -11.41
N LYS A 110 17.48 -7.50 -12.23
CA LYS A 110 16.86 -6.28 -12.76
C LYS A 110 15.63 -6.53 -13.64
N SER A 111 15.50 -7.72 -14.24
CA SER A 111 14.35 -8.08 -15.08
C SER A 111 13.05 -8.24 -14.30
N CYS A 112 13.14 -8.60 -13.01
CA CYS A 112 11.98 -8.82 -12.14
C CYS A 112 11.49 -7.54 -11.45
N VAL A 113 12.19 -6.42 -11.61
CA VAL A 113 11.91 -5.18 -10.87
C VAL A 113 11.72 -4.03 -11.85
N MET A 114 10.59 -3.33 -11.75
CA MET A 114 10.26 -2.16 -12.56
C MET A 114 10.04 -0.94 -11.67
N ILE A 115 10.77 0.14 -11.96
CA ILE A 115 10.65 1.41 -11.24
C ILE A 115 9.88 2.40 -12.11
N ASP A 116 8.78 2.90 -11.58
CA ASP A 116 8.01 3.98 -12.19
C ASP A 116 8.66 5.33 -11.96
N ASN A 117 9.02 5.99 -13.06
CA ASN A 117 9.57 7.35 -13.03
C ASN A 117 8.49 8.43 -13.18
N ASN A 118 7.22 8.07 -13.38
CA ASN A 118 6.14 9.03 -13.58
C ASN A 118 5.65 9.68 -12.28
N GLY A 119 6.27 9.35 -11.15
CA GLY A 119 5.94 9.95 -9.85
C GLY A 119 4.58 9.51 -9.31
N SER A 120 4.13 8.31 -9.66
CA SER A 120 2.90 7.74 -9.11
C SER A 120 3.00 7.56 -7.59
N ASP A 121 1.88 7.80 -6.89
CA ASP A 121 1.78 7.62 -5.45
C ASP A 121 1.75 6.13 -5.07
N HIS A 122 2.13 5.82 -3.82
CA HIS A 122 2.12 4.45 -3.27
C HIS A 122 0.78 3.73 -3.51
N ALA A 123 -0.32 4.45 -3.30
CA ALA A 123 -1.66 3.95 -3.62
C ALA A 123 -1.99 4.19 -5.10
N PHE A 124 -1.30 3.48 -5.99
CA PHE A 124 -1.46 3.58 -7.45
C PHE A 124 -2.93 3.50 -7.89
N VAL A 125 -3.77 2.78 -7.12
CA VAL A 125 -5.20 2.58 -7.38
C VAL A 125 -6.02 3.86 -7.19
N ASN A 126 -5.58 4.81 -6.36
CA ASN A 126 -6.40 5.96 -5.99
C ASN A 126 -6.36 7.09 -7.03
N LEU A 127 -5.16 7.53 -7.44
CA LEU A 127 -4.98 8.67 -8.35
C LEU A 127 -4.40 8.26 -9.71
N ASN A 128 -3.67 7.15 -9.77
CA ASN A 128 -2.98 6.69 -10.98
C ASN A 128 -3.61 5.42 -11.58
N GLY A 129 -4.88 5.12 -11.24
CA GLY A 129 -5.53 3.86 -11.62
C GLY A 129 -5.56 3.60 -13.12
N ASP A 130 -5.90 4.61 -13.92
CA ASP A 130 -5.91 4.52 -15.39
C ASP A 130 -4.52 4.26 -15.97
N PHE A 131 -3.50 4.90 -15.39
CA PHE A 131 -2.11 4.68 -15.78
C PHE A 131 -1.68 3.26 -15.43
N MET A 132 -1.98 2.81 -14.22
CA MET A 132 -1.65 1.46 -13.76
C MET A 132 -2.34 0.38 -14.60
N ALA A 133 -3.61 0.58 -14.96
CA ALA A 133 -4.34 -0.32 -15.83
C ALA A 133 -3.66 -0.47 -17.20
N LYS A 134 -3.23 0.64 -17.82
CA LYS A 134 -2.47 0.62 -19.08
C LYS A 134 -1.12 -0.07 -18.92
N THR A 135 -0.41 0.20 -17.82
CA THR A 135 0.86 -0.45 -17.50
C THR A 135 0.69 -1.96 -17.39
N VAL A 136 -0.29 -2.43 -16.62
CA VAL A 136 -0.60 -3.87 -16.50
C VAL A 136 -0.91 -4.47 -17.88
N VAL A 137 -1.79 -3.86 -18.67
CA VAL A 137 -2.10 -4.37 -20.02
C VAL A 137 -0.84 -4.46 -20.89
N SER A 138 0.03 -3.45 -20.86
CA SER A 138 1.29 -3.47 -21.62
C SER A 138 2.25 -4.56 -21.18
N LEU A 139 2.28 -4.90 -19.89
CA LEU A 139 3.12 -5.96 -19.33
C LEU A 139 2.61 -7.36 -19.71
N PHE A 140 1.29 -7.53 -19.81
CA PHE A 140 0.67 -8.80 -20.18
C PHE A 140 0.56 -9.00 -21.70
N GLU A 141 0.63 -7.93 -22.50
CA GLU A 141 0.48 -8.00 -23.97
C GLU A 141 1.38 -9.04 -24.66
N PRO A 142 2.68 -9.16 -24.33
CA PRO A 142 3.55 -10.18 -24.90
C PRO A 142 3.12 -11.61 -24.56
N PHE A 143 2.60 -11.82 -23.34
CA PHE A 143 2.11 -13.13 -22.90
C PHE A 143 0.79 -13.50 -23.58
N LEU A 144 -0.11 -12.53 -23.76
CA LEU A 144 -1.39 -12.73 -24.44
C LEU A 144 -1.20 -13.09 -25.91
N LYS A 145 -0.22 -12.48 -26.60
CA LYS A 145 0.12 -12.78 -28.00
C LYS A 145 0.72 -14.18 -28.21
N THR A 146 1.19 -14.83 -27.14
CA THR A 146 1.77 -16.19 -27.20
C THR A 146 0.72 -17.27 -27.00
N LEU A 147 -0.48 -16.90 -26.52
CA LEU A 147 -1.61 -17.79 -26.23
C LEU A 147 -2.64 -17.88 -27.37
N LEU A 148 -2.56 -16.98 -28.35
CA LEU A 148 -3.38 -16.94 -29.57
C LEU A 148 -2.56 -17.38 -30.78
#